data_AF-A0A944GW23-F1
#
_entry.id   AF-A0A944GW23-F1
#
_cell.length_a   1.000
_cell.length_b   1.000
_cell.length_c   1.000
_cell.angle_alpha   90.00
_cell.angle_beta   90.00
_cell.angle_gamma   90.00
#
_symmetry.space_group_name_H-M   'P 1'
#
loop_
_entity.id
_entity.type
_entity.pdbx_description
1 polymer ?
#
loop_
_entity_poly.entity_id
_entity_poly.type
_entity_poly.pdbx_seq_one_letter_code
_entity_poly.pdbx_strand_id
1 'polypeptide(L)'
;MKKRLLSSLILAGALTVSSVPFNVLAHDELGDVNIEKGERAGYSNVSVPKMEGSKNLQFLHEAAAPEMNTVRADGKQNSFADVYAHKGYAYLGTHTRNGGNGGVRVFDLKDPANPREVAVFANNDIPGTWQEKVIVKTVNTPSFKGDLAVVSVQQLDSKNPDSKGGFLLYDVTNPTEPKKLGFYEVTKKTRGTHELYLTMQGSRAIVLAANPYADYYSRGEEKDFQVVDVSDPMNPQKLWEFDPRTLDEIPDDFNGYHWNSPDGKTRPVFNHSTMIDETGKYAYVSMWDLGTVIFDISNPENPQYLGRTDFGSDQQGSAHSATLAKGGSVLIETREVYNPTKEGYEQSYGYTRIFDIKDKTNPKLLSEFKTDLVDDVEDGVTFANTVHDPKVQGNTLYLSHYAGGVYAVDITDTANPVQVGQYVPEKSNVWGVFVDRNYILASDIGSGLKVLLKNNSSSTTQSQGVK
;
A
#
# COMPACT_ATOMS: atom_id res chain seq x y z
N MET A 1 75.18 8.03 15.37
CA MET A 1 73.92 7.42 14.90
C MET A 1 72.93 7.30 16.05
N LYS A 2 71.96 8.21 16.17
CA LYS A 2 70.74 8.06 16.98
C LYS A 2 69.62 8.79 16.22
N LYS A 3 68.73 8.03 15.58
CA LYS A 3 67.57 8.57 14.84
C LYS A 3 66.53 9.03 15.87
N ARG A 4 66.12 10.30 15.79
CA ARG A 4 64.91 10.83 16.45
C ARG A 4 63.72 10.51 15.54
N LEU A 5 62.70 9.82 16.06
CA LEU A 5 61.40 9.72 15.42
C LEU A 5 60.67 11.06 15.58
N LEU A 6 60.29 11.67 14.44
CA LEU A 6 59.29 12.73 14.38
C LEU A 6 57.95 12.06 14.10
N SER A 7 57.04 12.16 15.07
CA SER A 7 55.62 11.84 14.92
C SER A 7 54.91 13.05 14.31
N SER A 8 54.59 12.98 13.03
CA SER A 8 53.69 13.93 12.36
C SER A 8 52.25 13.44 12.48
N LEU A 9 51.46 14.13 13.31
CA LEU A 9 50.00 14.11 13.22
C LEU A 9 49.61 14.67 11.84
N ILE A 10 48.89 13.88 11.05
CA ILE A 10 48.13 14.36 9.90
C ILE A 10 46.66 14.29 10.32
N LEU A 11 46.06 15.47 10.47
CA LEU A 11 44.63 15.65 10.62
C LEU A 11 44.14 16.50 9.44
N ALA A 12 42.94 16.17 8.96
CA ALA A 12 42.13 16.81 7.92
C ALA A 12 42.41 16.33 6.47
N GLY A 13 41.39 15.98 5.67
CA GLY A 13 39.95 16.13 5.84
C GLY A 13 39.20 14.97 5.19
N ALA A 14 38.26 14.40 5.94
CA ALA A 14 37.17 13.67 5.34
C ALA A 14 36.31 14.71 4.60
N LEU A 15 36.30 14.66 3.27
CA LEU A 15 35.18 15.21 2.52
C LEU A 15 33.95 14.41 2.92
N THR A 16 33.22 14.91 3.91
CA THR A 16 31.82 14.59 4.10
C THR A 16 31.11 15.13 2.88
N VAL A 17 30.94 14.30 1.86
CA VAL A 17 29.89 14.52 0.87
C VAL A 17 28.62 14.46 1.69
N SER A 18 28.05 15.63 1.99
CA SER A 18 26.71 15.75 2.52
C SER A 18 25.81 14.97 1.55
N SER A 19 25.37 13.79 1.95
CA SER A 19 24.19 13.20 1.35
C SER A 19 23.08 14.19 1.61
N VAL A 20 22.74 14.99 0.59
CA VAL A 20 21.47 15.72 0.60
C VAL A 20 20.42 14.64 0.85
N PRO A 21 19.62 14.72 1.92
CA PRO A 21 18.52 13.80 2.09
C PRO A 21 17.65 13.98 0.85
N PHE A 22 17.53 12.91 0.06
CA PHE A 22 16.49 12.86 -0.95
C PHE A 22 15.20 12.76 -0.15
N ASN A 23 14.53 13.89 0.07
CA ASN A 23 13.16 13.91 0.58
C ASN A 23 12.29 13.29 -0.51
N VAL A 24 12.09 11.96 -0.45
CA VAL A 24 11.15 11.25 -1.29
C VAL A 24 9.80 11.34 -0.59
N LEU A 25 9.12 12.46 -0.82
CA LEU A 25 7.72 12.63 -0.44
C LEU A 25 6.89 11.63 -1.26
N ALA A 26 6.50 10.51 -0.66
CA ALA A 26 5.47 9.63 -1.18
C ALA A 26 4.14 10.36 -1.01
N HIS A 27 3.38 10.56 -2.11
CA HIS A 27 1.99 11.07 -2.27
C HIS A 27 1.46 12.15 -1.31
N ASP A 28 2.27 12.79 -0.46
CA ASP A 28 1.99 13.95 0.38
C ASP A 28 2.84 15.14 -0.09
N GLU A 29 3.32 15.07 -1.34
CA GLU A 29 4.19 16.07 -1.99
C GLU A 29 3.55 17.47 -2.01
N LEU A 30 2.22 17.53 -1.99
CA LEU A 30 1.43 18.77 -1.91
C LEU A 30 0.72 18.93 -0.56
N GLY A 31 1.06 18.10 0.44
CA GLY A 31 0.55 18.20 1.80
C GLY A 31 1.21 19.34 2.58
N ASP A 32 0.57 19.76 3.68
CA ASP A 32 0.98 20.93 4.47
C ASP A 32 2.32 20.74 5.24
N VAL A 33 3.00 19.59 5.13
CA VAL A 33 4.19 19.23 5.91
C VAL A 33 5.15 18.30 5.15
N ASN A 34 6.46 18.41 5.43
CA ASN A 34 7.51 17.56 4.86
C ASN A 34 7.87 16.43 5.84
N ILE A 35 7.13 15.31 5.83
CA ILE A 35 7.47 14.10 6.59
C ILE A 35 7.37 12.90 5.65
N GLU A 36 8.39 12.04 5.62
CA GLU A 36 8.34 10.82 4.81
C GLU A 36 7.60 9.69 5.53
N LYS A 37 6.90 8.85 4.76
CA LYS A 37 6.35 7.60 5.31
C LYS A 37 7.48 6.73 5.86
N GLY A 38 7.26 6.23 7.08
CA GLY A 38 8.23 5.46 7.82
C GLY A 38 9.24 6.29 8.63
N GLU A 39 9.27 7.62 8.49
CA GLU A 39 9.94 8.48 9.46
C GLU A 39 9.14 8.57 10.77
N ARG A 40 9.85 8.47 11.89
CA ARG A 40 9.31 8.62 13.24
C ARG A 40 9.70 9.96 13.86
N ALA A 41 9.80 11.01 13.05
CA ALA A 41 10.20 12.32 13.53
C ALA A 41 9.22 12.79 14.64
N GLY A 42 9.75 13.13 15.82
CA GLY A 42 8.95 13.63 16.94
C GLY A 42 8.26 12.58 17.82
N TYR A 43 8.23 11.30 17.43
CA TYR A 43 7.52 10.26 18.19
C TYR A 43 8.48 9.38 19.00
N SER A 44 8.31 9.37 20.32
CA SER A 44 9.22 8.69 21.26
C SER A 44 8.71 7.34 21.80
N ASN A 45 7.42 7.07 21.65
CA ASN A 45 6.79 5.82 22.11
C ASN A 45 6.95 4.72 21.07
N VAL A 46 8.05 3.97 21.16
CA VAL A 46 8.14 2.70 20.42
C VAL A 46 7.09 1.77 21.02
N SER A 47 6.08 1.40 20.23
CA SER A 47 5.10 0.41 20.62
C SER A 47 5.80 -0.85 21.13
N VAL A 48 5.43 -1.27 22.34
CA VAL A 48 6.00 -2.46 22.98
C VAL A 48 5.57 -3.67 22.16
N PRO A 49 6.49 -4.60 21.83
CA PRO A 49 6.12 -5.83 21.14
C PRO A 49 4.94 -6.51 21.84
N LYS A 50 3.93 -6.86 21.06
CA LYS A 50 2.65 -7.36 21.56
C LYS A 50 2.17 -8.49 20.68
N MET A 51 1.66 -9.55 21.30
CA MET A 51 1.03 -10.65 20.61
C MET A 51 -0.16 -11.11 21.45
N GLU A 52 -1.35 -10.78 20.99
CA GLU A 52 -2.59 -11.11 21.67
C GLU A 52 -3.64 -11.56 20.66
N GLY A 53 -4.45 -12.53 21.06
CA GLY A 53 -5.51 -13.05 20.22
C GLY A 53 -6.58 -13.76 21.02
N SER A 54 -7.80 -13.67 20.54
CA SER A 54 -8.99 -14.31 21.09
C SER A 54 -9.79 -14.96 19.95
N LYS A 55 -10.83 -15.72 20.29
CA LYS A 55 -11.66 -16.44 19.30
C LYS A 55 -10.79 -17.28 18.34
N ASN A 56 -10.89 -17.05 17.03
CA ASN A 56 -10.12 -17.72 15.98
C ASN A 56 -8.63 -17.33 15.93
N LEU A 57 -8.20 -16.41 16.78
CA LEU A 57 -6.81 -15.92 16.89
C LEU A 57 -6.15 -16.30 18.22
N GLN A 58 -6.76 -17.15 19.05
CA GLN A 58 -6.20 -17.54 20.35
C GLN A 58 -4.80 -18.19 20.29
N PHE A 59 -4.39 -18.69 19.12
CA PHE A 59 -3.07 -19.26 18.87
C PHE A 59 -2.24 -18.43 17.88
N LEU A 60 -2.57 -17.15 17.72
CA LEU A 60 -1.81 -16.23 16.88
C LEU A 60 -0.36 -16.14 17.39
N HIS A 61 0.60 -16.41 16.52
CA HIS A 61 2.02 -16.23 16.81
C HIS A 61 2.79 -15.86 15.55
N GLU A 62 3.97 -15.25 15.73
CA GLU A 62 4.93 -15.02 14.67
C GLU A 62 5.68 -16.32 14.41
N ALA A 63 5.52 -16.86 13.20
CA ALA A 63 6.19 -18.08 12.78
C ALA A 63 7.54 -17.80 12.14
N ALA A 64 7.69 -16.65 11.46
CA ALA A 64 8.94 -16.23 10.87
C ALA A 64 9.02 -14.73 10.61
N ALA A 65 10.25 -14.22 10.67
CA ALA A 65 10.68 -12.93 10.12
C ALA A 65 12.02 -13.15 9.40
N PRO A 66 12.01 -13.56 8.11
CA PRO A 66 13.24 -13.92 7.41
C PRO A 66 14.22 -12.74 7.35
N GLU A 67 15.52 -13.04 7.45
CA GLU A 67 16.55 -12.04 7.17
C GLU A 67 16.50 -11.62 5.70
N MET A 68 16.71 -10.32 5.47
CA MET A 68 16.56 -9.71 4.16
C MET A 68 17.90 -9.59 3.48
N ASN A 69 18.08 -10.27 2.34
CA ASN A 69 19.31 -10.14 1.56
C ASN A 69 19.47 -8.71 1.00
N THR A 70 20.71 -8.23 0.89
CA THR A 70 21.02 -6.98 0.19
C THR A 70 21.02 -7.21 -1.32
N VAL A 71 20.13 -6.50 -2.03
CA VAL A 71 19.96 -6.64 -3.49
C VAL A 71 20.80 -5.64 -4.27
N ARG A 72 21.02 -4.46 -3.71
CA ARG A 72 21.68 -3.37 -4.43
C ARG A 72 23.17 -3.59 -4.53
N ALA A 73 23.72 -3.22 -5.69
CA ALA A 73 25.16 -3.32 -5.98
C ALA A 73 26.03 -2.45 -5.05
N ASP A 74 25.47 -1.38 -4.48
CA ASP A 74 26.18 -0.49 -3.55
C ASP A 74 26.18 -1.00 -2.09
N GLY A 75 25.63 -2.19 -1.84
CA GLY A 75 25.61 -2.81 -0.52
C GLY A 75 24.62 -2.18 0.46
N LYS A 76 23.79 -1.21 0.03
CA LYS A 76 22.78 -0.56 0.88
C LYS A 76 21.43 -1.26 0.79
N GLN A 77 20.71 -1.27 1.91
CA GLN A 77 19.41 -1.94 2.01
C GLN A 77 18.26 -0.94 1.88
N ASN A 78 17.34 -1.22 0.96
CA ASN A 78 16.06 -0.52 0.86
C ASN A 78 15.17 -0.79 2.08
N SER A 79 14.18 0.06 2.32
CA SER A 79 13.05 -0.26 3.19
C SER A 79 12.05 -1.09 2.42
N PHE A 80 10.97 -1.53 3.08
CA PHE A 80 9.96 -2.40 2.48
C PHE A 80 8.63 -1.66 2.33
N ALA A 81 7.82 -2.11 1.37
CA ALA A 81 6.51 -1.54 1.04
C ALA A 81 5.43 -2.62 1.20
N ASP A 82 4.39 -2.66 0.38
CA ASP A 82 3.28 -3.59 0.57
C ASP A 82 3.67 -5.06 0.31
N VAL A 83 2.83 -5.99 0.79
CA VAL A 83 2.97 -7.43 0.60
C VAL A 83 1.73 -8.04 -0.02
N TYR A 84 1.93 -8.94 -0.97
CA TYR A 84 0.89 -9.75 -1.57
C TYR A 84 1.27 -11.24 -1.50
N ALA A 85 0.29 -12.14 -1.57
CA ALA A 85 0.58 -13.56 -1.73
C ALA A 85 -0.24 -14.19 -2.84
N HIS A 86 0.39 -15.11 -3.58
CA HIS A 86 -0.25 -15.90 -4.62
C HIS A 86 0.37 -17.30 -4.67
N LYS A 87 -0.49 -18.33 -4.66
CA LYS A 87 -0.09 -19.76 -4.78
C LYS A 87 1.09 -20.18 -3.88
N GLY A 88 1.11 -19.71 -2.63
CA GLY A 88 2.14 -20.09 -1.65
C GLY A 88 3.45 -19.31 -1.77
N TYR A 89 3.46 -18.19 -2.50
CA TYR A 89 4.59 -17.25 -2.53
C TYR A 89 4.16 -15.89 -2.00
N ALA A 90 5.02 -15.24 -1.22
CA ALA A 90 4.88 -13.82 -0.88
C ALA A 90 5.69 -12.95 -1.84
N TYR A 91 5.11 -11.83 -2.22
CA TYR A 91 5.70 -10.79 -3.06
C TYR A 91 5.74 -9.52 -2.23
N LEU A 92 6.95 -9.10 -1.85
CA LEU A 92 7.19 -7.97 -0.96
C LEU A 92 7.80 -6.81 -1.76
N GLY A 93 7.10 -5.69 -1.82
CA GLY A 93 7.59 -4.45 -2.42
C GLY A 93 8.72 -3.81 -1.61
N THR A 94 9.39 -2.83 -2.21
CA THR A 94 10.48 -2.09 -1.57
C THR A 94 10.28 -0.59 -1.65
N HIS A 95 10.66 0.09 -0.58
CA HIS A 95 10.55 1.53 -0.39
C HIS A 95 11.95 2.20 -0.44
N THR A 96 11.95 3.50 -0.27
CA THR A 96 12.98 4.45 -0.71
C THR A 96 14.19 4.61 0.22
N ARG A 97 14.28 3.91 1.37
CA ARG A 97 15.41 4.06 2.29
C ARG A 97 16.72 3.78 1.52
N ASN A 98 17.65 4.72 1.59
CA ASN A 98 18.91 4.72 0.85
C ASN A 98 18.79 4.87 -0.69
N GLY A 99 17.61 5.12 -1.26
CA GLY A 99 17.38 5.28 -2.71
C GLY A 99 16.45 4.20 -3.30
N GLY A 100 16.50 4.02 -4.61
CA GLY A 100 15.58 3.15 -5.36
C GLY A 100 16.13 1.77 -5.63
N ASN A 101 15.60 1.13 -6.67
CA ASN A 101 16.09 -0.12 -7.25
C ASN A 101 16.08 -1.31 -6.28
N GLY A 102 15.11 -1.35 -5.36
CA GLY A 102 14.93 -2.49 -4.45
C GLY A 102 14.15 -3.64 -5.08
N GLY A 103 13.25 -3.35 -6.03
CA GLY A 103 12.43 -4.34 -6.72
C GLY A 103 11.36 -4.98 -5.83
N VAL A 104 10.87 -6.13 -6.29
CA VAL A 104 9.96 -7.01 -5.54
C VAL A 104 10.73 -8.25 -5.11
N ARG A 105 10.67 -8.56 -3.82
CA ARG A 105 11.30 -9.72 -3.17
C ARG A 105 10.29 -10.88 -3.14
N VAL A 106 10.67 -12.06 -3.62
CA VAL A 106 9.79 -13.23 -3.69
C VAL A 106 10.21 -14.26 -2.66
N PHE A 107 9.30 -14.67 -1.79
CA PHE A 107 9.52 -15.70 -0.78
C PHE A 107 8.65 -16.92 -1.03
N ASP A 108 9.25 -18.11 -1.04
CA ASP A 108 8.55 -19.39 -0.98
C ASP A 108 8.02 -19.63 0.43
N LEU A 109 6.70 -19.83 0.56
CA LEU A 109 5.99 -20.08 1.81
C LEU A 109 5.51 -21.53 1.93
N LYS A 110 6.11 -22.48 1.21
CA LYS A 110 5.83 -23.93 1.39
C LYS A 110 6.02 -24.38 2.84
N ASP A 111 7.00 -23.82 3.53
CA ASP A 111 7.13 -23.86 4.99
C ASP A 111 7.05 -22.42 5.54
N PRO A 112 5.87 -21.98 6.01
CA PRO A 112 5.67 -20.62 6.52
C PRO A 112 6.52 -20.26 7.74
N ALA A 113 7.04 -21.26 8.48
CA ALA A 113 7.96 -21.03 9.59
C ALA A 113 9.41 -20.84 9.13
N ASN A 114 9.72 -21.19 7.87
CA ASN A 114 11.05 -21.04 7.27
C ASN A 114 10.94 -20.48 5.84
N PRO A 115 10.37 -19.27 5.65
CA PRO A 115 10.22 -18.67 4.34
C PRO A 115 11.59 -18.44 3.69
N ARG A 116 11.71 -18.77 2.40
CA ARG A 116 12.97 -18.64 1.66
C ARG A 116 12.82 -17.63 0.56
N GLU A 117 13.71 -16.65 0.52
CA GLU A 117 13.78 -15.76 -0.64
C GLU A 117 14.30 -16.53 -1.86
N VAL A 118 13.55 -16.48 -2.96
CA VAL A 118 13.83 -17.26 -4.18
C VAL A 118 14.07 -16.41 -5.42
N ALA A 119 13.62 -15.15 -5.44
CA ALA A 119 13.84 -14.25 -6.56
C ALA A 119 13.73 -12.78 -6.15
N VAL A 120 14.33 -11.91 -6.97
CA VAL A 120 14.11 -10.47 -6.97
C VAL A 120 13.93 -10.00 -8.41
N PHE A 121 12.93 -9.17 -8.67
CA PHE A 121 12.64 -8.63 -10.00
C PHE A 121 12.18 -7.17 -9.92
N ALA A 122 12.00 -6.50 -11.06
CA ALA A 122 11.60 -5.09 -11.13
C ALA A 122 12.58 -4.09 -10.47
N ASN A 123 13.79 -4.51 -10.10
CA ASN A 123 14.76 -3.67 -9.39
C ASN A 123 15.57 -2.76 -10.31
N ASN A 124 15.83 -3.15 -11.57
CA ASN A 124 16.71 -2.39 -12.47
C ASN A 124 16.10 -2.10 -13.85
N ASP A 125 14.86 -2.51 -14.11
CA ASP A 125 14.20 -2.29 -15.40
C ASP A 125 13.93 -0.83 -15.69
N ILE A 126 13.60 -0.07 -14.63
CA ILE A 126 13.36 1.36 -14.66
C ILE A 126 14.21 1.96 -13.54
N PRO A 127 15.47 2.34 -13.80
CA PRO A 127 16.37 2.85 -12.78
C PRO A 127 15.86 4.11 -12.09
N GLY A 128 16.21 4.30 -10.81
CA GLY A 128 15.80 5.49 -10.05
C GLY A 128 14.34 5.46 -9.62
N THR A 129 13.78 4.26 -9.44
CA THR A 129 12.39 4.06 -9.04
C THR A 129 12.26 3.13 -7.82
N TRP A 130 11.08 3.10 -7.22
CA TRP A 130 10.72 2.17 -6.15
C TRP A 130 9.39 1.46 -6.45
N GLN A 131 9.16 0.33 -5.79
CA GLN A 131 8.08 -0.63 -6.11
C GLN A 131 7.19 -0.84 -4.89
N GLU A 132 6.12 -0.07 -4.81
CA GLU A 132 5.21 -0.08 -3.66
C GLU A 132 4.28 -1.28 -3.65
N LYS A 133 3.48 -1.39 -4.71
CA LYS A 133 2.36 -2.32 -4.83
C LYS A 133 2.70 -3.40 -5.84
N VAL A 134 2.46 -4.64 -5.46
CA VAL A 134 2.52 -5.79 -6.36
C VAL A 134 1.23 -6.57 -6.23
N ILE A 135 0.60 -6.87 -7.37
CA ILE A 135 -0.57 -7.76 -7.42
C ILE A 135 -0.25 -8.88 -8.39
N VAL A 136 -0.51 -10.11 -7.97
CA VAL A 136 -0.30 -11.30 -8.79
C VAL A 136 -1.62 -12.04 -8.95
N LYS A 137 -2.02 -12.35 -10.19
CA LYS A 137 -3.19 -13.20 -10.45
C LYS A 137 -2.92 -14.17 -11.58
N THR A 138 -3.61 -15.31 -11.54
CA THR A 138 -3.69 -16.20 -12.69
C THR A 138 -4.50 -15.53 -13.80
N VAL A 139 -3.89 -15.38 -14.96
CA VAL A 139 -4.46 -14.78 -16.16
C VAL A 139 -4.57 -15.84 -17.26
N ASN A 140 -5.69 -15.80 -17.98
CA ASN A 140 -5.95 -16.67 -19.12
C ASN A 140 -6.63 -15.83 -20.21
N THR A 141 -5.81 -15.18 -21.02
CA THR A 141 -6.22 -14.41 -22.20
C THR A 141 -5.76 -15.14 -23.46
N PRO A 142 -6.17 -14.70 -24.67
CA PRO A 142 -5.62 -15.24 -25.91
C PRO A 142 -4.09 -15.05 -26.05
N SER A 143 -3.56 -13.94 -25.50
CA SER A 143 -2.14 -13.57 -25.66
C SER A 143 -1.25 -14.05 -24.51
N PHE A 144 -1.80 -14.35 -23.33
CA PHE A 144 -1.03 -14.78 -22.17
C PHE A 144 -1.81 -15.78 -21.29
N LYS A 145 -1.13 -16.85 -20.87
CA LYS A 145 -1.66 -17.87 -19.97
C LYS A 145 -0.63 -18.20 -18.91
N GLY A 146 -0.90 -17.82 -17.66
CA GLY A 146 0.07 -17.94 -16.59
C GLY A 146 -0.32 -17.12 -15.37
N ASP A 147 0.65 -16.87 -14.50
CA ASP A 147 0.51 -15.95 -13.38
C ASP A 147 1.17 -14.61 -13.75
N LEU A 148 0.35 -13.56 -13.84
CA LEU A 148 0.79 -12.21 -14.19
C LEU A 148 0.99 -11.39 -12.90
N ALA A 149 2.19 -10.86 -12.72
CA ALA A 149 2.49 -9.85 -11.72
C ALA A 149 2.40 -8.46 -12.37
N VAL A 150 1.72 -7.54 -11.68
CA VAL A 150 1.71 -6.12 -12.00
C VAL A 150 2.37 -5.39 -10.84
N VAL A 151 3.39 -4.59 -11.14
CA VAL A 151 4.24 -3.93 -10.13
C VAL A 151 4.22 -2.43 -10.37
N SER A 152 3.80 -1.67 -9.36
CA SER A 152 3.82 -0.21 -9.44
C SER A 152 5.26 0.31 -9.41
N VAL A 153 5.51 1.41 -10.12
CA VAL A 153 6.85 1.98 -10.29
C VAL A 153 6.76 3.49 -10.20
N GLN A 154 7.45 4.04 -9.20
CA GLN A 154 7.44 5.46 -8.89
C GLN A 154 8.85 6.05 -8.95
N GLN A 155 9.01 7.18 -9.63
CA GLN A 155 10.27 7.88 -9.75
C GLN A 155 10.69 8.60 -8.46
N LEU A 156 11.98 8.53 -8.16
CA LEU A 156 12.57 9.27 -7.04
C LEU A 156 12.80 10.75 -7.37
N ASP A 157 13.15 11.04 -8.62
CA ASP A 157 13.45 12.39 -9.09
C ASP A 157 12.71 12.69 -10.41
N SER A 158 11.60 13.41 -10.29
CA SER A 158 10.80 13.88 -11.42
C SER A 158 11.50 14.93 -12.29
N LYS A 159 12.61 15.51 -11.81
CA LYS A 159 13.40 16.49 -12.57
C LYS A 159 14.39 15.83 -13.51
N ASN A 160 14.71 14.56 -13.27
CA ASN A 160 15.57 13.79 -14.18
C ASN A 160 14.80 13.51 -15.48
N PRO A 161 15.28 14.00 -16.65
CA PRO A 161 14.58 13.86 -17.92
C PRO A 161 14.44 12.40 -18.39
N ASP A 162 15.29 11.50 -17.90
CA ASP A 162 15.29 10.08 -18.24
C ASP A 162 14.48 9.23 -17.25
N SER A 163 13.93 9.84 -16.20
CA SER A 163 13.10 9.12 -15.24
C SER A 163 11.72 8.79 -15.81
N LYS A 164 11.20 7.65 -15.37
CA LYS A 164 9.92 7.10 -15.84
C LYS A 164 9.16 6.52 -14.65
N GLY A 165 7.85 6.65 -14.69
CA GLY A 165 6.92 6.05 -13.75
C GLY A 165 5.80 5.32 -14.48
N GLY A 166 5.07 4.48 -13.75
CA GLY A 166 3.97 3.68 -14.30
C GLY A 166 3.94 2.30 -13.65
N PHE A 167 3.71 1.25 -14.42
CA PHE A 167 3.77 -0.12 -13.88
C PHE A 167 4.40 -1.13 -14.83
N LEU A 168 5.06 -2.12 -14.25
CA LEU A 168 5.70 -3.24 -14.96
C LEU A 168 4.78 -4.46 -14.97
N LEU A 169 4.86 -5.23 -16.06
CA LEU A 169 4.14 -6.49 -16.25
C LEU A 169 5.14 -7.64 -16.33
N TYR A 170 4.90 -8.69 -15.56
CA TYR A 170 5.82 -9.81 -15.38
C TYR A 170 5.10 -11.16 -15.42
N ASP A 171 5.64 -12.11 -16.17
CA ASP A 171 5.29 -13.53 -16.02
C ASP A 171 5.99 -14.07 -14.77
N VAL A 172 5.20 -14.47 -13.79
CA VAL A 172 5.64 -15.13 -12.55
C VAL A 172 5.03 -16.52 -12.41
N THR A 173 4.64 -17.16 -13.52
CA THR A 173 4.18 -18.56 -13.54
C THR A 173 5.23 -19.50 -12.92
N ASN A 174 6.51 -19.17 -13.12
CA ASN A 174 7.61 -19.64 -12.30
C ASN A 174 8.09 -18.51 -11.37
N PRO A 175 7.68 -18.46 -10.10
CA PRO A 175 8.08 -17.40 -9.17
C PRO A 175 9.59 -17.33 -8.89
N THR A 176 10.33 -18.40 -9.19
CA THR A 176 11.81 -18.44 -9.04
C THR A 176 12.55 -17.84 -10.23
N GLU A 177 11.85 -17.61 -11.35
CA GLU A 177 12.41 -17.04 -12.58
C GLU A 177 11.42 -16.04 -13.22
N PRO A 178 11.13 -14.90 -12.55
CA PRO A 178 10.24 -13.87 -13.11
C PRO A 178 10.75 -13.33 -14.45
N LYS A 179 9.85 -13.15 -15.42
CA LYS A 179 10.19 -12.64 -16.76
C LYS A 179 9.41 -11.37 -17.07
N LYS A 180 10.11 -10.26 -17.33
CA LYS A 180 9.47 -9.02 -17.76
C LYS A 180 8.77 -9.23 -19.10
N LEU A 181 7.53 -8.78 -19.19
CA LEU A 181 6.70 -8.81 -20.40
C LEU A 181 6.54 -7.41 -21.00
N GLY A 182 6.23 -6.42 -20.17
CA GLY A 182 5.90 -5.08 -20.64
C GLY A 182 6.02 -4.01 -19.58
N PHE A 183 5.77 -2.78 -20.00
CA PHE A 183 5.77 -1.59 -19.17
C PHE A 183 4.69 -0.64 -19.69
N TYR A 184 3.85 -0.15 -18.79
CA TYR A 184 2.91 0.93 -19.07
C TYR A 184 3.46 2.20 -18.42
N GLU A 185 3.77 3.20 -19.23
CA GLU A 185 4.34 4.48 -18.80
C GLU A 185 3.23 5.51 -18.65
N VAL A 186 3.20 6.22 -17.52
CA VAL A 186 2.36 7.43 -17.34
C VAL A 186 3.20 8.67 -17.60
N THR A 187 2.58 9.85 -17.65
CA THR A 187 3.33 11.10 -17.89
C THR A 187 4.49 11.27 -16.91
N LYS A 188 5.65 11.68 -17.42
CA LYS A 188 6.82 12.01 -16.58
C LYS A 188 6.55 13.13 -15.57
N LYS A 189 5.46 13.90 -15.78
CA LYS A 189 5.02 14.98 -14.89
C LYS A 189 4.51 14.44 -13.54
N THR A 190 4.04 13.19 -13.46
CA THR A 190 3.66 12.53 -12.20
C THR A 190 4.80 11.63 -11.70
N ARG A 191 4.75 11.22 -10.43
CA ARG A 191 5.67 10.26 -9.83
C ARG A 191 5.61 8.89 -10.53
N GLY A 192 4.45 8.48 -11.00
CA GLY A 192 4.21 7.14 -11.53
C GLY A 192 2.93 6.54 -10.96
N THR A 193 2.72 5.26 -11.22
CA THR A 193 1.64 4.52 -10.55
C THR A 193 2.06 4.21 -9.12
N HIS A 194 1.23 4.62 -8.17
CA HIS A 194 1.45 4.46 -6.73
C HIS A 194 0.93 3.11 -6.27
N GLU A 195 -0.40 2.96 -6.30
CA GLU A 195 -1.09 1.69 -6.09
C GLU A 195 -1.82 1.23 -7.35
N LEU A 196 -2.17 -0.06 -7.37
CA LEU A 196 -2.88 -0.67 -8.48
C LEU A 196 -3.61 -1.94 -8.07
N TYR A 197 -4.53 -2.39 -8.92
CA TYR A 197 -5.20 -3.68 -8.79
C TYR A 197 -5.33 -4.36 -10.14
N LEU A 198 -4.96 -5.66 -10.22
CA LEU A 198 -5.18 -6.50 -11.41
C LEU A 198 -6.47 -7.30 -11.26
N THR A 199 -7.26 -7.45 -12.32
CA THR A 199 -8.46 -8.30 -12.32
C THR A 199 -8.68 -8.98 -13.67
N MET A 200 -9.61 -9.94 -13.68
CA MET A 200 -10.09 -10.61 -14.88
C MET A 200 -11.56 -10.26 -15.11
N GLN A 201 -11.89 -9.87 -16.34
CA GLN A 201 -13.26 -9.76 -16.84
C GLN A 201 -13.43 -10.71 -18.02
N GLY A 202 -13.93 -11.92 -17.74
CA GLY A 202 -13.96 -12.99 -18.74
C GLY A 202 -12.55 -13.35 -19.19
N SER A 203 -12.24 -13.13 -20.47
CA SER A 203 -10.90 -13.36 -21.05
C SER A 203 -10.02 -12.11 -21.12
N ARG A 204 -10.44 -10.99 -20.50
CA ARG A 204 -9.67 -9.74 -20.43
C ARG A 204 -8.99 -9.62 -19.09
N ALA A 205 -7.73 -9.20 -19.10
CA ALA A 205 -7.01 -8.80 -17.90
C ALA A 205 -6.99 -7.26 -17.85
N ILE A 206 -7.45 -6.68 -16.74
CA ILE A 206 -7.59 -5.23 -16.57
C ILE A 206 -6.78 -4.80 -15.34
N VAL A 207 -6.01 -3.73 -15.47
CA VAL A 207 -5.35 -3.04 -14.37
C VAL A 207 -6.11 -1.75 -14.07
N LEU A 208 -6.44 -1.57 -12.80
CA LEU A 208 -6.87 -0.31 -12.21
C LEU A 208 -5.62 0.36 -11.64
N ALA A 209 -5.25 1.54 -12.14
CA ALA A 209 -4.04 2.24 -11.74
C ALA A 209 -4.38 3.55 -11.01
N ALA A 210 -3.76 3.75 -9.85
CA ALA A 210 -3.77 5.00 -9.12
C ALA A 210 -2.46 5.75 -9.38
N ASN A 211 -2.58 6.92 -10.00
CA ASN A 211 -1.47 7.79 -10.39
C ASN A 211 -1.68 9.15 -9.71
N PRO A 212 -1.42 9.26 -8.39
CA PRO A 212 -1.64 10.50 -7.65
C PRO A 212 -1.09 11.72 -8.38
N TYR A 213 -1.88 12.80 -8.40
CA TYR A 213 -1.49 14.10 -8.93
C TYR A 213 -1.26 14.17 -10.45
N ALA A 214 -1.60 13.13 -11.20
CA ALA A 214 -1.51 13.17 -12.65
C ALA A 214 -2.34 14.31 -13.24
N ASP A 215 -3.57 14.52 -12.76
CA ASP A 215 -4.45 15.62 -13.21
C ASP A 215 -3.80 16.99 -12.94
N TYR A 216 -3.39 17.22 -11.69
CA TYR A 216 -2.77 18.48 -11.28
C TYR A 216 -1.48 18.80 -12.05
N TYR A 217 -0.51 17.88 -12.08
CA TYR A 217 0.78 18.15 -12.72
C TYR A 217 0.70 18.15 -14.24
N SER A 218 -0.21 17.36 -14.83
CA SER A 218 -0.44 17.35 -16.27
C SER A 218 -1.27 18.54 -16.76
N ARG A 219 -1.96 19.25 -15.85
CA ARG A 219 -2.96 20.29 -16.15
C ARG A 219 -4.16 19.72 -16.90
N GLY A 220 -4.66 18.57 -16.42
CA GLY A 220 -5.82 17.89 -16.96
C GLY A 220 -5.57 17.05 -18.23
N GLU A 221 -4.34 16.97 -18.75
CA GLU A 221 -4.00 16.13 -19.90
C GLU A 221 -4.07 14.63 -19.59
N GLU A 222 -3.84 14.23 -18.35
CA GLU A 222 -3.91 12.85 -17.86
C GLU A 222 -4.55 12.84 -16.48
N LYS A 223 -5.33 11.81 -16.15
CA LYS A 223 -6.05 11.73 -14.86
C LYS A 223 -5.48 10.67 -13.93
N ASP A 224 -5.77 10.85 -12.64
CA ASP A 224 -5.20 10.05 -11.56
C ASP A 224 -5.65 8.59 -11.60
N PHE A 225 -6.94 8.34 -11.82
CA PHE A 225 -7.46 6.98 -11.96
C PHE A 225 -7.55 6.57 -13.43
N GLN A 226 -6.93 5.43 -13.76
CA GLN A 226 -6.94 4.87 -15.12
C GLN A 226 -7.34 3.40 -15.11
N VAL A 227 -8.07 3.01 -16.15
CA VAL A 227 -8.41 1.62 -16.48
C VAL A 227 -7.57 1.22 -17.69
N VAL A 228 -6.76 0.18 -17.54
CA VAL A 228 -5.78 -0.25 -18.56
C VAL A 228 -6.00 -1.72 -18.91
N ASP A 229 -6.17 -2.02 -20.19
CA ASP A 229 -6.18 -3.39 -20.70
C ASP A 229 -4.76 -3.94 -20.75
N VAL A 230 -4.54 -5.07 -20.07
CA VAL A 230 -3.26 -5.80 -20.05
C VAL A 230 -3.42 -7.23 -20.52
N SER A 231 -4.49 -7.52 -21.27
CA SER A 231 -4.78 -8.85 -21.83
C SER A 231 -3.64 -9.34 -22.73
N ASP A 232 -3.01 -8.43 -23.47
CA ASP A 232 -1.67 -8.60 -24.01
C ASP A 232 -0.67 -7.82 -23.14
N PRO A 233 0.03 -8.50 -22.21
CA PRO A 233 0.91 -7.82 -21.27
C PRO A 233 2.15 -7.19 -21.92
N MET A 234 2.43 -7.48 -23.20
CA MET A 234 3.49 -6.81 -23.96
C MET A 234 3.02 -5.47 -24.54
N ASN A 235 1.71 -5.25 -24.66
CA ASN A 235 1.11 -4.10 -25.33
C ASN A 235 -0.06 -3.51 -24.50
N PRO A 236 0.18 -3.05 -23.25
CA PRO A 236 -0.88 -2.50 -22.41
C PRO A 236 -1.54 -1.26 -23.04
N GLN A 237 -2.86 -1.13 -22.93
CA GLN A 237 -3.64 -0.04 -23.56
C GLN A 237 -4.54 0.66 -22.55
N LYS A 238 -4.45 1.98 -22.43
CA LYS A 238 -5.42 2.76 -21.65
C LYS A 238 -6.79 2.68 -22.31
N LEU A 239 -7.79 2.24 -21.55
CA LEU A 239 -9.19 2.17 -22.01
C LEU A 239 -9.95 3.43 -21.60
N TRP A 240 -9.72 3.89 -20.38
CA TRP A 240 -10.47 4.97 -19.77
C TRP A 240 -9.71 5.62 -18.62
N GLU A 241 -10.06 6.85 -18.28
CA GLU A 241 -9.58 7.57 -17.10
C GLU A 241 -10.69 8.44 -16.52
N PHE A 242 -10.66 8.66 -15.20
CA PHE A 242 -11.72 9.42 -14.52
C PHE A 242 -11.39 10.90 -14.46
N ASP A 243 -12.25 11.75 -15.02
CA ASP A 243 -12.21 13.20 -14.79
C ASP A 243 -13.20 13.59 -13.69
N PRO A 244 -12.75 14.02 -12.50
CA PRO A 244 -13.63 14.44 -11.40
C PRO A 244 -14.59 15.57 -11.80
N ARG A 245 -14.25 16.40 -12.79
CA ARG A 245 -15.10 17.50 -13.31
C ARG A 245 -16.40 17.02 -13.95
N THR A 246 -16.54 15.71 -14.17
CA THR A 246 -17.80 15.10 -14.65
C THR A 246 -18.85 14.93 -13.54
N LEU A 247 -18.47 15.13 -12.28
CA LEU A 247 -19.40 15.14 -11.15
C LEU A 247 -19.96 16.55 -10.94
N ASP A 248 -21.26 16.66 -10.70
CA ASP A 248 -21.98 17.93 -10.56
C ASP A 248 -21.40 18.83 -9.44
N GLU A 249 -20.83 18.25 -8.38
CA GLU A 249 -20.23 19.00 -7.26
C GLU A 249 -18.80 19.52 -7.52
N ILE A 250 -18.17 19.09 -8.62
CA ILE A 250 -16.80 19.49 -8.98
C ILE A 250 -16.89 20.51 -10.12
N PRO A 251 -16.43 21.76 -9.91
CA PRO A 251 -16.53 22.78 -10.95
C PRO A 251 -15.54 22.52 -12.10
N ASP A 252 -15.88 23.01 -13.30
CA ASP A 252 -15.05 22.90 -14.51
C ASP A 252 -13.63 23.47 -14.33
N ASP A 253 -13.47 24.45 -13.43
CA ASP A 253 -12.19 25.11 -13.13
C ASP A 253 -11.35 24.38 -12.05
N PHE A 254 -11.81 23.22 -11.57
CA PHE A 254 -11.04 22.35 -10.69
C PHE A 254 -9.65 22.12 -11.30
N ASN A 255 -8.61 22.35 -10.51
CA ASN A 255 -7.22 22.32 -10.99
C ASN A 255 -6.59 20.92 -10.97
N GLY A 256 -7.35 19.88 -10.61
CA GLY A 256 -6.84 18.52 -10.48
C GLY A 256 -6.35 18.15 -9.08
N TYR A 257 -6.50 19.05 -8.08
CA TYR A 257 -6.15 18.73 -6.68
C TYR A 257 -6.98 19.49 -5.64
N HIS A 258 -7.14 20.81 -5.76
CA HIS A 258 -7.83 21.63 -4.76
C HIS A 258 -9.33 21.75 -5.07
N TRP A 259 -10.17 21.04 -4.31
CA TRP A 259 -11.62 21.10 -4.45
C TRP A 259 -12.25 21.98 -3.37
N ASN A 260 -12.99 23.01 -3.77
CA ASN A 260 -13.82 23.79 -2.84
C ASN A 260 -15.12 23.04 -2.59
N SER A 261 -15.12 22.23 -1.52
CA SER A 261 -16.23 21.34 -1.18
C SER A 261 -17.47 22.09 -0.66
N PRO A 262 -18.67 21.49 -0.77
CA PRO A 262 -19.94 22.14 -0.38
C PRO A 262 -20.03 22.61 1.07
N ASP A 263 -19.20 22.09 1.97
CA ASP A 263 -19.15 22.51 3.38
C ASP A 263 -18.28 23.76 3.61
N GLY A 264 -17.79 24.38 2.53
CA GLY A 264 -16.99 25.62 2.56
C GLY A 264 -15.50 25.40 2.78
N LYS A 265 -15.02 24.16 2.74
CA LYS A 265 -13.59 23.82 2.91
C LYS A 265 -12.92 23.51 1.57
N THR A 266 -11.65 23.88 1.44
CA THR A 266 -10.80 23.42 0.35
C THR A 266 -10.15 22.09 0.74
N ARG A 267 -10.40 21.06 -0.07
CA ARG A 267 -10.03 19.67 0.18
C ARG A 267 -9.14 19.11 -0.93
N PRO A 268 -8.04 18.41 -0.62
CA PRO A 268 -7.24 17.68 -1.60
C PRO A 268 -8.00 16.49 -2.23
N VAL A 269 -7.99 16.40 -3.56
CA VAL A 269 -8.61 15.31 -4.32
C VAL A 269 -7.58 14.73 -5.27
N PHE A 270 -7.27 13.45 -5.10
CA PHE A 270 -6.41 12.67 -5.98
C PHE A 270 -6.68 11.18 -5.75
N ASN A 271 -6.42 10.33 -6.74
CA ASN A 271 -6.55 8.88 -6.55
C ASN A 271 -5.33 8.33 -5.80
N HIS A 272 -5.54 7.85 -4.57
CA HIS A 272 -4.49 7.23 -3.76
C HIS A 272 -4.39 5.73 -4.03
N SER A 273 -5.51 5.01 -3.82
CA SER A 273 -5.61 3.57 -3.96
C SER A 273 -6.83 3.16 -4.77
N THR A 274 -6.78 1.97 -5.33
CA THR A 274 -7.92 1.38 -6.01
C THR A 274 -7.99 -0.12 -5.77
N MET A 275 -9.22 -0.63 -5.69
CA MET A 275 -9.49 -2.05 -5.65
C MET A 275 -10.75 -2.38 -6.45
N ILE A 276 -10.99 -3.66 -6.65
CA ILE A 276 -12.14 -4.16 -7.39
C ILE A 276 -12.77 -5.32 -6.65
N ASP A 277 -14.08 -5.48 -6.82
CA ASP A 277 -14.80 -6.62 -6.29
C ASP A 277 -14.38 -7.95 -6.96
N GLU A 278 -14.74 -9.07 -6.32
CA GLU A 278 -14.40 -10.40 -6.82
C GLU A 278 -15.06 -10.74 -8.17
N THR A 279 -16.16 -10.05 -8.52
CA THR A 279 -16.82 -10.23 -9.83
C THR A 279 -16.10 -9.51 -10.96
N GLY A 280 -15.18 -8.61 -10.62
CA GLY A 280 -14.47 -7.77 -11.57
C GLY A 280 -15.34 -6.68 -12.18
N LYS A 281 -16.49 -6.34 -11.59
CA LYS A 281 -17.45 -5.38 -12.17
C LYS A 281 -17.50 -4.05 -11.47
N TYR A 282 -17.14 -4.00 -10.19
CA TYR A 282 -17.25 -2.77 -9.41
C TYR A 282 -15.87 -2.33 -8.91
N ALA A 283 -15.43 -1.17 -9.39
CA ALA A 283 -14.21 -0.52 -8.94
C ALA A 283 -14.50 0.42 -7.78
N TYR A 284 -13.59 0.47 -6.82
CA TYR A 284 -13.67 1.32 -5.64
C TYR A 284 -12.34 2.07 -5.58
N VAL A 285 -12.44 3.40 -5.67
CA VAL A 285 -11.33 4.30 -5.98
C VAL A 285 -11.23 5.30 -4.84
N SER A 286 -10.19 5.16 -4.03
CA SER A 286 -9.94 6.01 -2.86
C SER A 286 -9.40 7.36 -3.32
N MET A 287 -10.31 8.31 -3.57
CA MET A 287 -10.03 9.64 -4.12
C MET A 287 -9.73 10.67 -3.01
N TRP A 288 -8.98 10.24 -2.00
CA TRP A 288 -8.61 11.06 -0.84
C TRP A 288 -9.82 11.75 -0.18
N ASP A 289 -9.92 13.08 -0.20
CA ASP A 289 -11.04 13.79 0.47
C ASP A 289 -12.33 13.82 -0.34
N LEU A 290 -12.32 13.37 -1.61
CA LEU A 290 -13.56 13.09 -2.33
C LEU A 290 -14.24 11.81 -1.79
N GLY A 291 -13.51 11.00 -1.03
CA GLY A 291 -13.96 9.72 -0.50
C GLY A 291 -13.67 8.55 -1.44
N THR A 292 -14.19 7.38 -1.11
CA THR A 292 -14.12 6.19 -1.97
C THR A 292 -15.22 6.26 -3.01
N VAL A 293 -14.84 6.55 -4.25
CA VAL A 293 -15.72 6.60 -5.42
C VAL A 293 -15.97 5.19 -5.96
N ILE A 294 -17.22 4.88 -6.29
CA ILE A 294 -17.65 3.56 -6.77
C ILE A 294 -18.08 3.67 -8.23
N PHE A 295 -17.48 2.84 -9.09
CA PHE A 295 -17.83 2.71 -10.50
C PHE A 295 -18.36 1.30 -10.82
N ASP A 296 -19.36 1.20 -11.69
CA ASP A 296 -19.61 0.00 -12.49
C ASP A 296 -18.68 0.03 -13.71
N ILE A 297 -17.74 -0.92 -13.77
CA ILE A 297 -16.78 -1.10 -14.84
C ILE A 297 -17.08 -2.34 -15.68
N SER A 298 -18.31 -2.86 -15.67
CA SER A 298 -18.71 -3.99 -16.53
C SER A 298 -18.41 -3.75 -18.01
N ASN A 299 -18.40 -2.49 -18.43
CA ASN A 299 -17.80 -2.01 -19.67
C ASN A 299 -16.58 -1.12 -19.32
N PRO A 300 -15.34 -1.65 -19.34
CA PRO A 300 -14.17 -0.90 -18.90
C PRO A 300 -13.78 0.26 -19.83
N GLU A 301 -14.31 0.31 -21.05
CA GLU A 301 -14.20 1.45 -21.97
C GLU A 301 -15.14 2.61 -21.62
N ASN A 302 -16.21 2.34 -20.87
CA ASN A 302 -17.17 3.36 -20.44
C ASN A 302 -17.72 3.07 -19.03
N PRO A 303 -16.86 3.15 -18.00
CA PRO A 303 -17.28 3.06 -16.60
C PRO A 303 -18.44 4.01 -16.26
N GLN A 304 -19.33 3.56 -15.37
CA GLN A 304 -20.45 4.35 -14.89
C GLN A 304 -20.24 4.70 -13.42
N TYR A 305 -20.24 6.00 -13.09
CA TYR A 305 -20.23 6.45 -11.70
C TYR A 305 -21.53 6.00 -11.00
N LEU A 306 -21.40 5.45 -9.80
CA LEU A 306 -22.54 5.01 -8.99
C LEU A 306 -22.77 5.94 -7.81
N GLY A 307 -21.73 6.17 -7.02
CA GLY A 307 -21.79 6.92 -5.77
C GLY A 307 -20.42 6.97 -5.11
N ARG A 308 -20.35 7.59 -3.93
CA ARG A 308 -19.11 7.68 -3.14
C ARG A 308 -19.41 7.72 -1.64
N THR A 309 -18.41 7.39 -0.82
CA THR A 309 -18.46 7.71 0.61
C THR A 309 -18.32 9.23 0.80
N ASP A 310 -18.78 9.73 1.94
CA ASP A 310 -18.67 11.15 2.29
C ASP A 310 -18.03 11.30 3.68
N PHE A 311 -17.64 12.52 4.03
CA PHE A 311 -17.04 12.85 5.32
C PHE A 311 -17.94 13.82 6.09
N GLY A 312 -17.98 13.66 7.42
CA GLY A 312 -18.47 14.74 8.27
C GLY A 312 -17.63 15.99 8.03
N SER A 313 -18.22 17.19 8.17
CA SER A 313 -17.45 18.41 7.89
C SER A 313 -16.21 18.50 8.78
N ASP A 314 -16.33 18.09 10.05
CA ASP A 314 -15.22 18.00 11.01
C ASP A 314 -14.20 16.88 10.71
N GLN A 315 -14.47 15.95 9.80
CA GLN A 315 -13.49 14.95 9.38
C GLN A 315 -12.58 15.50 8.27
N GLN A 316 -11.26 15.35 8.45
CA GLN A 316 -10.26 15.84 7.50
C GLN A 316 -10.35 15.19 6.12
N GLY A 317 -10.93 13.99 6.00
CA GLY A 317 -10.91 13.23 4.76
C GLY A 317 -9.87 12.11 4.79
N SER A 318 -9.04 12.03 3.74
CA SER A 318 -7.94 11.07 3.59
C SER A 318 -8.37 9.62 3.39
N ALA A 319 -9.41 9.35 2.58
CA ALA A 319 -9.71 7.97 2.18
C ALA A 319 -8.50 7.37 1.47
N HIS A 320 -7.86 6.40 2.13
CA HIS A 320 -6.55 5.86 1.75
C HIS A 320 -6.70 4.55 0.98
N SER A 321 -7.30 3.54 1.61
CA SER A 321 -7.40 2.19 1.06
C SER A 321 -8.75 1.58 1.43
N ALA A 322 -9.15 0.56 0.70
CA ALA A 322 -10.45 -0.06 0.85
C ALA A 322 -10.44 -1.58 0.70
N THR A 323 -11.41 -2.23 1.31
CA THR A 323 -11.71 -3.64 1.05
C THR A 323 -13.20 -3.92 1.25
N LEU A 324 -13.65 -5.09 0.84
CA LEU A 324 -15.05 -5.49 0.92
C LEU A 324 -15.25 -6.58 1.97
N ALA A 325 -16.41 -6.52 2.62
CA ALA A 325 -16.90 -7.53 3.54
C ALA A 325 -18.31 -8.00 3.15
N LYS A 326 -18.78 -9.07 3.81
CA LYS A 326 -20.15 -9.58 3.69
C LYS A 326 -20.59 -9.84 2.23
N GLY A 327 -19.70 -10.40 1.42
CA GLY A 327 -19.98 -10.71 0.01
C GLY A 327 -20.14 -9.47 -0.88
N GLY A 328 -19.46 -8.36 -0.54
CA GLY A 328 -19.46 -7.13 -1.34
C GLY A 328 -20.60 -6.17 -1.01
N SER A 329 -21.34 -6.41 0.07
CA SER A 329 -22.41 -5.52 0.54
C SER A 329 -21.94 -4.50 1.58
N VAL A 330 -20.71 -4.64 2.09
CA VAL A 330 -20.11 -3.74 3.07
C VAL A 330 -18.75 -3.29 2.54
N LEU A 331 -18.52 -1.98 2.57
CA LEU A 331 -17.24 -1.35 2.27
C LEU A 331 -16.53 -1.03 3.58
N ILE A 332 -15.27 -1.43 3.69
CA ILE A 332 -14.36 -1.00 4.74
C ILE A 332 -13.40 -0.01 4.10
N GLU A 333 -13.31 1.19 4.67
CA GLU A 333 -12.43 2.26 4.22
C GLU A 333 -11.49 2.65 5.35
N THR A 334 -10.20 2.78 5.07
CA THR A 334 -9.20 3.29 6.01
C THR A 334 -8.86 4.73 5.67
N ARG A 335 -8.58 5.52 6.71
CA ARG A 335 -8.10 6.89 6.58
C ARG A 335 -6.63 6.96 6.94
N GLU A 336 -5.83 7.65 6.13
CA GLU A 336 -4.40 7.86 6.40
C GLU A 336 -4.13 9.32 6.78
N VAL A 337 -4.42 9.67 8.04
CA VAL A 337 -4.25 11.04 8.53
C VAL A 337 -2.95 11.13 9.32
N TYR A 338 -2.00 11.91 8.82
CA TYR A 338 -0.69 12.11 9.43
C TYR A 338 -0.60 13.38 10.29
N ASN A 339 -1.43 14.38 10.00
CA ASN A 339 -1.57 15.57 10.82
C ASN A 339 -2.86 15.46 11.64
N PRO A 340 -2.78 15.06 12.92
CA PRO A 340 -3.95 14.85 13.74
C PRO A 340 -4.62 16.16 14.18
N THR A 341 -3.94 17.31 14.02
CA THR A 341 -4.43 18.61 14.52
C THR A 341 -4.48 19.63 13.39
N LYS A 342 -5.68 19.85 12.85
CA LYS A 342 -5.96 20.86 11.82
C LYS A 342 -7.16 21.72 12.22
N GLU A 343 -7.03 23.04 12.13
CA GLU A 343 -8.10 23.97 12.50
C GLU A 343 -9.39 23.66 11.69
N GLY A 344 -10.53 23.62 12.38
CA GLY A 344 -11.83 23.33 11.77
C GLY A 344 -12.15 21.85 11.58
N TYR A 345 -11.28 20.95 12.07
CA TYR A 345 -11.45 19.49 12.02
C TYR A 345 -11.28 18.83 13.40
N GLU A 346 -11.67 17.56 13.48
CA GLU A 346 -11.45 16.68 14.63
C GLU A 346 -9.95 16.53 14.92
N GLN A 347 -9.64 16.29 16.21
CA GLN A 347 -8.29 15.93 16.64
C GLN A 347 -8.17 14.41 16.71
N SER A 348 -7.67 13.80 15.62
CA SER A 348 -7.53 12.35 15.52
C SER A 348 -6.61 11.98 14.35
N TYR A 349 -5.82 10.92 14.52
CA TYR A 349 -5.18 10.22 13.40
C TYR A 349 -6.23 9.41 12.61
N GLY A 350 -5.82 8.79 11.51
CA GLY A 350 -6.75 8.09 10.64
C GLY A 350 -7.20 6.76 11.24
N TYR A 351 -8.51 6.51 11.14
CA TYR A 351 -9.20 5.33 11.63
C TYR A 351 -10.04 4.66 10.54
N THR A 352 -10.66 3.52 10.87
CA THR A 352 -11.45 2.74 9.92
C THR A 352 -12.91 3.17 9.93
N ARG A 353 -13.52 3.28 8.75
CA ARG A 353 -14.95 3.55 8.54
C ARG A 353 -15.61 2.39 7.82
N ILE A 354 -16.81 2.00 8.25
CA ILE A 354 -17.53 0.83 7.74
C ILE A 354 -18.86 1.28 7.16
N PHE A 355 -19.13 0.97 5.89
CA PHE A 355 -20.31 1.42 5.16
C PHE A 355 -21.16 0.26 4.64
N ASP A 356 -22.48 0.39 4.69
CA ASP A 356 -23.42 -0.40 3.89
C ASP A 356 -23.43 0.13 2.46
N ILE A 357 -23.18 -0.76 1.50
CA ILE A 357 -23.17 -0.46 0.06
C ILE A 357 -24.07 -1.43 -0.73
N LYS A 358 -25.12 -1.98 -0.09
CA LYS A 358 -26.17 -2.73 -0.81
C LYS A 358 -26.74 -1.90 -1.94
N ASP A 359 -26.96 -0.62 -1.67
CA ASP A 359 -27.15 0.41 -2.68
C ASP A 359 -25.82 1.15 -2.90
N LYS A 360 -25.12 0.83 -3.99
CA LYS A 360 -23.83 1.45 -4.33
C LYS A 360 -23.95 2.94 -4.67
N THR A 361 -25.16 3.41 -4.98
CA THR A 361 -25.41 4.82 -5.30
C THR A 361 -25.54 5.70 -4.05
N ASN A 362 -25.68 5.07 -2.88
CA ASN A 362 -25.85 5.75 -1.62
C ASN A 362 -25.17 4.97 -0.46
N PRO A 363 -23.82 4.97 -0.39
CA PRO A 363 -23.10 4.38 0.72
C PRO A 363 -23.53 4.98 2.06
N LYS A 364 -23.85 4.14 3.05
CA LYS A 364 -24.30 4.58 4.38
C LYS A 364 -23.32 4.16 5.45
N LEU A 365 -22.80 5.13 6.22
CA LEU A 365 -21.92 4.84 7.35
C LEU A 365 -22.68 4.00 8.39
N LEU A 366 -22.11 2.86 8.74
CA LEU A 366 -22.62 1.94 9.76
C LEU A 366 -21.92 2.15 11.10
N SER A 367 -20.59 2.26 11.07
CA SER A 367 -19.77 2.45 12.26
C SER A 367 -18.38 2.95 11.90
N GLU A 368 -17.65 3.36 12.93
CA GLU A 368 -16.23 3.68 12.88
C GLU A 368 -15.51 2.79 13.90
N PHE A 369 -14.31 2.32 13.54
CA PHE A 369 -13.44 1.56 14.42
C PHE A 369 -12.17 2.36 14.67
N LYS A 370 -12.01 2.81 15.91
CA LYS A 370 -10.86 3.55 16.42
C LYS A 370 -10.02 2.64 17.32
N THR A 371 -8.69 2.74 17.21
CA THR A 371 -7.76 2.10 18.13
C THR A 371 -7.35 3.11 19.21
N ASP A 372 -6.78 2.65 20.32
CA ASP A 372 -6.29 3.56 21.37
C ASP A 372 -5.22 4.55 20.87
N LEU A 373 -4.58 4.28 19.72
CA LEU A 373 -3.54 5.13 19.13
C LEU A 373 -4.11 6.35 18.40
N VAL A 374 -5.31 6.25 17.81
CA VAL A 374 -5.77 7.29 16.88
C VAL A 374 -6.19 8.58 17.60
N ASP A 375 -6.58 8.46 18.88
CA ASP A 375 -6.96 9.60 19.71
C ASP A 375 -5.82 10.00 20.69
N ASP A 376 -4.69 9.29 20.68
CA ASP A 376 -3.47 9.66 21.41
C ASP A 376 -2.69 10.75 20.65
N VAL A 377 -3.32 11.93 20.57
CA VAL A 377 -2.81 13.08 19.83
C VAL A 377 -1.69 13.74 20.62
N GLU A 378 -0.46 13.56 20.14
CA GLU A 378 0.72 14.29 20.61
C GLU A 378 0.97 15.54 19.74
N ASP A 379 1.71 16.51 20.28
CA ASP A 379 2.16 17.67 19.50
C ASP A 379 3.07 17.22 18.35
N GLY A 380 2.59 17.35 17.11
CA GLY A 380 3.39 17.05 15.92
C GLY A 380 2.59 16.35 14.83
N VAL A 381 3.34 15.74 13.92
CA VAL A 381 2.82 15.13 12.71
C VAL A 381 3.53 13.80 12.51
N THR A 382 2.78 12.72 12.29
CA THR A 382 3.33 11.38 12.08
C THR A 382 2.33 10.43 11.44
N PHE A 383 2.82 9.50 10.63
CA PHE A 383 2.06 8.33 10.17
C PHE A 383 1.97 7.22 11.22
N ALA A 384 2.77 7.27 12.29
CA ALA A 384 2.91 6.15 13.22
C ALA A 384 1.58 5.64 13.81
N ASN A 385 0.63 6.55 14.04
CA ASN A 385 -0.61 6.29 14.76
C ASN A 385 -1.85 6.18 13.85
N THR A 386 -1.69 6.15 12.53
CA THR A 386 -2.81 5.97 11.59
C THR A 386 -2.95 4.51 11.14
N VAL A 387 -4.18 4.10 10.83
CA VAL A 387 -4.44 2.87 10.09
C VAL A 387 -3.97 3.02 8.64
N HIS A 388 -3.51 1.93 8.00
CA HIS A 388 -3.05 1.92 6.60
C HIS A 388 -3.94 1.05 5.71
N ASP A 389 -3.68 -0.26 5.60
CA ASP A 389 -4.39 -1.15 4.69
C ASP A 389 -5.37 -2.09 5.40
N PRO A 390 -6.59 -2.24 4.87
CA PRO A 390 -7.53 -3.24 5.32
C PRO A 390 -7.50 -4.51 4.45
N LYS A 391 -7.73 -5.66 5.08
CA LYS A 391 -8.00 -6.96 4.43
C LYS A 391 -9.04 -7.75 5.21
N VAL A 392 -9.96 -8.41 4.52
CA VAL A 392 -11.02 -9.20 5.16
C VAL A 392 -10.87 -10.69 4.83
N GLN A 393 -11.05 -11.54 5.85
CA GLN A 393 -11.24 -12.97 5.68
C GLN A 393 -12.42 -13.43 6.56
N GLY A 394 -13.52 -13.82 5.92
CA GLY A 394 -14.76 -14.17 6.62
C GLY A 394 -15.33 -12.97 7.39
N ASN A 395 -15.48 -13.11 8.71
CA ASN A 395 -15.93 -12.05 9.60
C ASN A 395 -14.79 -11.34 10.34
N THR A 396 -13.54 -11.56 9.94
CA THR A 396 -12.38 -10.90 10.55
C THR A 396 -11.78 -9.91 9.58
N LEU A 397 -11.73 -8.65 9.99
CA LEU A 397 -10.98 -7.57 9.36
C LEU A 397 -9.57 -7.55 9.96
N TYR A 398 -8.56 -7.44 9.11
CA TYR A 398 -7.15 -7.27 9.47
C TYR A 398 -6.70 -5.91 8.95
N LEU A 399 -6.02 -5.16 9.80
CA LEU A 399 -5.57 -3.79 9.52
C LEU A 399 -4.08 -3.71 9.75
N SER A 400 -3.30 -3.27 8.77
CA SER A 400 -1.96 -2.74 9.04
C SER A 400 -2.10 -1.32 9.62
N HIS A 401 -1.24 -0.99 10.58
CA HIS A 401 -1.39 0.22 11.39
C HIS A 401 -0.03 0.72 11.88
N TYR A 402 0.99 0.82 11.03
CA TYR A 402 2.29 1.41 11.35
C TYR A 402 2.83 1.00 12.74
N ALA A 403 2.83 1.90 13.73
CA ALA A 403 3.29 1.59 15.10
C ALA A 403 2.38 0.60 15.84
N GLY A 404 1.09 0.58 15.55
CA GLY A 404 0.12 -0.37 16.10
C GLY A 404 0.18 -1.78 15.52
N GLY A 405 1.03 -2.01 14.50
CA GLY A 405 1.28 -3.33 13.93
C GLY A 405 0.12 -3.85 13.08
N VAL A 406 -0.32 -5.08 13.34
CA VAL A 406 -1.52 -5.68 12.72
C VAL A 406 -2.62 -5.80 13.76
N TYR A 407 -3.74 -5.13 13.55
CA TYR A 407 -4.96 -5.34 14.31
C TYR A 407 -5.84 -6.38 13.62
N ALA A 408 -6.53 -7.19 14.42
CA ALA A 408 -7.61 -8.05 13.95
C ALA A 408 -8.91 -7.70 14.66
N VAL A 409 -9.97 -7.50 13.88
CA VAL A 409 -11.25 -6.96 14.31
C VAL A 409 -12.37 -7.89 13.86
N ASP A 410 -13.21 -8.32 14.78
CA ASP A 410 -14.44 -9.06 14.47
C ASP A 410 -15.49 -8.07 13.96
N ILE A 411 -15.91 -8.28 12.72
CA ILE A 411 -16.92 -7.53 12.00
C ILE A 411 -18.15 -8.40 11.73
N THR A 412 -18.44 -9.37 12.60
CA THR A 412 -19.69 -10.16 12.55
C THR A 412 -20.89 -9.23 12.60
N ASP A 413 -20.90 -8.29 13.55
CA ASP A 413 -21.77 -7.12 13.57
C ASP A 413 -20.98 -5.90 13.08
N THR A 414 -21.29 -5.43 11.88
CA THR A 414 -20.60 -4.30 11.24
C THR A 414 -20.99 -2.94 11.82
N ALA A 415 -22.01 -2.88 12.67
CA ALA A 415 -22.34 -1.68 13.44
C ALA A 415 -21.54 -1.60 14.76
N ASN A 416 -21.00 -2.73 15.23
CA ASN A 416 -20.25 -2.82 16.49
C ASN A 416 -18.98 -3.67 16.32
N PRO A 417 -17.99 -3.18 15.55
CA PRO A 417 -16.72 -3.89 15.36
C PRO A 417 -15.94 -4.01 16.68
N VAL A 418 -15.32 -5.17 16.91
CA VAL A 418 -14.59 -5.44 18.18
C VAL A 418 -13.19 -5.96 17.88
N GLN A 419 -12.16 -5.35 18.47
CA GLN A 419 -10.80 -5.90 18.40
C GLN A 419 -10.74 -7.29 19.05
N VAL A 420 -10.20 -8.27 18.33
CA VAL A 420 -10.06 -9.66 18.78
C VAL A 420 -8.63 -10.18 18.73
N GLY A 421 -7.69 -9.41 18.18
CA GLY A 421 -6.27 -9.70 18.24
C GLY A 421 -5.41 -8.52 17.82
N GLN A 422 -4.13 -8.58 18.18
CA GLN A 422 -3.12 -7.60 17.81
C GLN A 422 -1.74 -8.24 17.78
N TYR A 423 -0.96 -7.91 16.75
CA TYR A 423 0.44 -8.25 16.63
C TYR A 423 1.26 -6.98 16.41
N VAL A 424 2.25 -6.73 17.25
CA VAL A 424 3.17 -5.58 17.17
C VAL A 424 4.60 -6.11 17.18
N PRO A 425 5.35 -6.03 16.06
CA PRO A 425 6.77 -6.36 16.06
C PRO A 425 7.60 -5.31 16.82
N GLU A 426 8.85 -5.66 17.14
CA GLU A 426 9.80 -4.68 17.68
C GLU A 426 10.02 -3.53 16.69
N LYS A 427 9.89 -2.29 17.18
CA LYS A 427 9.95 -1.07 16.35
C LYS A 427 8.97 -1.13 15.18
N SER A 428 7.75 -1.58 15.46
CA SER A 428 6.67 -1.75 14.49
C SER A 428 6.46 -0.55 13.57
N ASN A 429 6.47 -0.82 12.28
CA ASN A 429 6.16 0.12 11.23
C ASN A 429 5.48 -0.64 10.10
N VAL A 430 4.37 -1.31 10.43
CA VAL A 430 3.68 -2.22 9.52
C VAL A 430 2.87 -1.44 8.49
N TRP A 431 3.34 -1.47 7.25
CA TRP A 431 2.72 -0.84 6.08
C TRP A 431 1.62 -1.71 5.50
N GLY A 432 1.97 -2.95 5.17
CA GLY A 432 1.11 -3.87 4.42
C GLY A 432 0.62 -5.01 5.28
N VAL A 433 -0.59 -5.49 5.00
CA VAL A 433 -1.11 -6.76 5.51
C VAL A 433 -1.75 -7.55 4.38
N PHE A 434 -1.52 -8.86 4.38
CA PHE A 434 -2.19 -9.81 3.48
C PHE A 434 -2.67 -11.02 4.26
N VAL A 435 -3.83 -11.56 3.89
CA VAL A 435 -4.43 -12.70 4.60
C VAL A 435 -4.66 -13.85 3.63
N ASP A 436 -3.95 -14.95 3.85
CA ASP A 436 -4.19 -16.23 3.18
C ASP A 436 -5.02 -17.15 4.08
N ARG A 437 -5.49 -18.27 3.54
CA ARG A 437 -6.11 -19.34 4.35
C ARG A 437 -5.17 -19.84 5.45
N ASN A 438 -3.87 -19.92 5.18
CA ASN A 438 -2.91 -20.59 6.06
C ASN A 438 -2.11 -19.64 6.95
N TYR A 439 -1.89 -18.41 6.50
CA TYR A 439 -1.03 -17.43 7.18
C TYR A 439 -1.58 -16.01 7.04
N ILE A 440 -1.15 -15.14 7.94
CA ILE A 440 -1.27 -13.68 7.78
C ILE A 440 0.15 -13.16 7.52
N LEU A 441 0.31 -12.37 6.46
CA LEU A 441 1.57 -11.69 6.19
C LEU A 441 1.45 -10.24 6.64
N ALA A 442 2.51 -9.73 7.23
CA ALA A 442 2.67 -8.30 7.46
C ALA A 442 3.96 -7.84 6.80
N SER A 443 3.97 -6.62 6.27
CA SER A 443 5.19 -5.97 5.81
C SER A 443 5.53 -4.82 6.73
N ASP A 444 6.66 -4.92 7.42
CA ASP A 444 7.22 -3.86 8.23
C ASP A 444 8.25 -3.06 7.40
N ILE A 445 8.11 -1.74 7.32
CA ILE A 445 8.99 -0.87 6.50
C ILE A 445 10.47 -1.07 6.86
N GLY A 446 10.76 -1.27 8.15
CA GLY A 446 12.12 -1.35 8.66
C GLY A 446 12.73 -2.74 8.53
N SER A 447 11.94 -3.77 8.85
CA SER A 447 12.38 -5.15 9.07
C SER A 447 11.83 -6.18 8.09
N GLY A 448 10.91 -5.78 7.20
CA GLY A 448 10.42 -6.58 6.08
C GLY A 448 9.30 -7.56 6.46
N LEU A 449 9.28 -8.70 5.76
CA LEU A 449 8.24 -9.71 5.87
C LEU A 449 8.12 -10.27 7.29
N LYS A 450 6.88 -10.34 7.79
CA LYS A 450 6.47 -11.12 8.97
C LYS A 450 5.44 -12.16 8.53
N VAL A 451 5.60 -13.38 9.00
CA VAL A 451 4.67 -14.49 8.76
C VAL A 451 4.02 -14.88 10.08
N LEU A 452 2.70 -14.72 10.18
CA LEU A 452 1.92 -15.07 11.35
C LEU A 452 1.05 -16.30 11.06
N LEU A 453 0.95 -17.18 12.05
CA LEU A 453 0.08 -18.36 11.98
C LEU A 453 -0.98 -18.31 13.08
N LYS A 454 -2.13 -18.93 12.81
CA LYS A 454 -3.29 -19.01 13.72
C LYS A 454 -3.45 -20.41 14.34
N ASN A 455 -2.44 -21.27 14.21
CA ASN A 455 -2.50 -22.67 14.61
C ASN A 455 -1.80 -22.91 15.96
N ASN A 456 -2.19 -23.98 16.63
CA ASN A 456 -1.53 -24.39 17.87
C ASN A 456 -0.18 -25.04 17.53
N SER A 457 0.92 -24.34 17.81
CA SER A 457 2.29 -24.79 17.55
C SER A 457 2.75 -25.97 18.44
N SER A 458 1.89 -26.50 19.31
CA SER A 458 2.20 -27.67 20.17
C SER A 458 2.13 -29.04 19.49
N SER A 459 1.97 -29.13 18.17
CA SER A 459 2.26 -30.38 17.44
C SER A 459 3.74 -30.46 17.04
N THR A 460 4.64 -30.30 18.01
CA THR A 460 6.00 -30.79 17.84
C THR A 460 5.91 -32.30 17.69
N THR A 461 6.29 -32.81 16.52
CA THR A 461 6.51 -34.22 16.26
C THR A 461 7.58 -34.69 17.26
N GLN A 462 7.18 -35.15 18.45
CA GLN A 462 7.99 -36.08 19.20
C GLN A 462 8.07 -37.32 18.32
N SER A 463 9.18 -37.46 17.61
CA SER A 463 9.64 -38.75 17.13
C SER A 463 9.65 -39.66 18.35
N GLN A 464 8.64 -40.52 18.46
CA GLN A 464 8.73 -41.66 19.34
C GLN A 464 9.83 -42.52 18.75
N GLY A 465 11.01 -42.43 19.36
CA GLY A 465 12.04 -43.45 19.23
C GLY A 465 11.40 -44.77 19.65
N VAL A 466 11.09 -45.60 18.66
CA VAL A 466 10.83 -47.01 18.89
C VAL A 466 12.19 -47.66 19.15
N LYS A 467 12.23 -48.33 20.30
CA LYS A 467 13.36 -49.03 20.90
C LYS A 467 14.04 -50.05 19.99
#